data_AF-A0AAN8F960-F1
#
_entry.id   AF-A0AAN8F960-F1
#
_cell.length_a   1.000
_cell.length_b   1.000
_cell.length_c   1.000
_cell.angle_alpha   90.00
_cell.angle_beta   90.00
_cell.angle_gamma   90.00
#
_symmetry.space_group_name_H-M   'P 1'
#
loop_
_entity.id
_entity.type
_entity.pdbx_description
1 polymer ?
#
loop_
_entity_poly.entity_id
_entity_poly.type
_entity_poly.pdbx_seq_one_letter_code
_entity_poly.pdbx_strand_id
1 'polypeptide(L)'
;MSLFVPADGILKTHLTWEELQKSVFKVFGDHAEFGPNKNVKDIGIGNGVMSRICLISPDWQTEHKNLPRNFVVKICSQLSLVENKAIMENSDVFNEEMAKQMEAYVKRNHDVEVRFYELLKKYGVTDIPTPKRCASGPSKKELPKSLGMEPVLCHGDLWATNLIWKNNKSEPVLEAVIDFQNVHFGCPNVDFVRIFSACMSGKDRKDHWESLLEKFYKYLKVELDGHNMPYTLDMVLYTYLCYDQ
;
A
#
# COMPACT_ATOMS: atom_id res chain seq x y z
N MET A 1 1.27 -19.29 14.46
CA MET A 1 2.48 -18.66 13.91
C MET A 1 2.42 -17.18 14.24
N SER A 2 3.49 -16.65 14.85
CA SER A 2 3.62 -15.27 15.31
C SER A 2 4.16 -14.39 14.18
N LEU A 3 3.89 -13.08 14.18
CA LEU A 3 4.56 -12.14 13.27
C LEU A 3 5.85 -11.52 13.85
N PHE A 4 6.07 -11.63 15.16
CA PHE A 4 7.15 -10.96 15.90
C PHE A 4 8.24 -11.92 16.40
N VAL A 5 8.03 -13.23 16.32
CA VAL A 5 9.04 -14.26 16.65
C VAL A 5 9.74 -14.74 15.36
N PRO A 6 11.09 -14.76 15.31
CA PRO A 6 11.84 -15.33 14.19
C PRO A 6 11.56 -16.83 13.96
N ALA A 7 11.64 -17.26 12.70
CA ALA A 7 11.54 -18.66 12.27
C ALA A 7 12.50 -18.94 11.10
N ASP A 8 12.60 -20.20 10.66
CA ASP A 8 13.63 -20.65 9.70
C ASP A 8 13.32 -20.35 8.21
N GLY A 9 12.28 -19.57 7.92
CA GLY A 9 11.87 -19.20 6.56
C GLY A 9 12.58 -17.96 6.00
N ILE A 10 12.06 -17.50 4.86
CA ILE A 10 12.60 -16.37 4.08
C ILE A 10 12.70 -15.12 4.97
N LEU A 11 13.90 -14.54 5.08
CA LEU A 11 14.23 -13.40 5.94
C LEU A 11 13.75 -13.55 7.40
N LYS A 12 13.96 -14.74 7.98
CA LYS A 12 13.51 -15.14 9.33
C LYS A 12 11.99 -15.19 9.52
N THR A 13 11.18 -15.10 8.46
CA THR A 13 9.72 -15.20 8.56
C THR A 13 9.27 -16.66 8.59
N HIS A 14 7.97 -16.90 8.75
CA HIS A 14 7.40 -18.25 8.63
C HIS A 14 7.22 -18.73 7.18
N LEU A 15 7.44 -17.89 6.14
CA LEU A 15 7.24 -18.31 4.75
C LEU A 15 8.43 -19.14 4.26
N THR A 16 8.18 -20.40 3.89
CA THR A 16 9.19 -21.27 3.28
C THR A 16 9.32 -21.04 1.77
N TRP A 17 10.47 -21.44 1.20
CA TRP A 17 10.66 -21.46 -0.26
C TRP A 17 9.66 -22.39 -0.97
N GLU A 18 9.21 -23.47 -0.34
CA GLU A 18 8.19 -24.35 -0.92
C GLU A 18 6.80 -23.70 -1.01
N GLU A 19 6.38 -22.97 0.03
CA GLU A 19 5.10 -22.24 0.02
C GLU A 19 5.12 -21.09 -0.98
N LEU A 20 6.28 -20.43 -1.11
CA LEU A 20 6.49 -19.45 -2.16
C LEU A 20 6.46 -20.10 -3.55
N GLN A 21 7.08 -21.27 -3.75
CA GLN A 21 7.02 -22.02 -5.02
C GLN A 21 5.58 -22.42 -5.38
N LYS A 22 4.82 -22.95 -4.42
CA LYS A 22 3.38 -23.26 -4.52
C LYS A 22 2.52 -22.02 -4.83
N SER A 23 3.04 -20.81 -4.59
CA SER A 23 2.38 -19.54 -4.90
C SER A 23 2.80 -18.99 -6.27
N VAL A 24 4.08 -19.11 -6.63
CA VAL A 24 4.64 -18.79 -7.94
C VAL A 24 3.95 -19.60 -9.04
N PHE A 25 3.78 -20.92 -8.85
CA PHE A 25 3.08 -21.78 -9.80
C PHE A 25 1.63 -21.30 -10.10
N LYS A 26 0.93 -20.72 -9.12
CA LYS A 26 -0.43 -20.18 -9.29
C LYS A 26 -0.48 -18.86 -10.07
N VAL A 27 0.65 -18.16 -10.21
CA VAL A 27 0.74 -16.84 -10.86
C VAL A 27 1.35 -16.94 -12.25
N PHE A 28 2.39 -17.77 -12.42
CA PHE A 28 3.17 -17.87 -13.65
C PHE A 28 2.97 -19.18 -14.40
N GLY A 29 2.49 -20.24 -13.73
CA GLY A 29 2.39 -21.59 -14.26
C GLY A 29 3.38 -22.56 -13.61
N ASP A 30 3.11 -23.85 -13.76
CA ASP A 30 3.92 -24.99 -13.29
C ASP A 30 5.36 -25.03 -13.82
N HIS A 31 5.65 -24.45 -14.98
CA HIS A 31 7.01 -24.29 -15.51
C HIS A 31 7.89 -23.28 -14.73
N ALA A 32 7.32 -22.49 -13.81
CA ALA A 32 8.00 -21.44 -13.07
C ALA A 32 8.77 -21.98 -11.83
N GLU A 33 9.67 -22.94 -12.04
CA GLU A 33 10.45 -23.57 -10.97
C GLU A 33 11.73 -22.78 -10.61
N PHE A 34 11.92 -22.55 -9.31
CA PHE A 34 13.11 -21.88 -8.77
C PHE A 34 14.35 -22.78 -8.81
N GLY A 35 15.50 -22.19 -9.14
CA GLY A 35 16.76 -22.91 -9.22
C GLY A 35 17.47 -23.16 -7.89
N PRO A 36 18.62 -23.86 -7.94
CA PRO A 36 19.48 -24.05 -6.78
C PRO A 36 20.05 -22.73 -6.25
N ASN A 37 20.39 -21.77 -7.13
CA ASN A 37 21.02 -20.49 -6.79
C ASN A 37 19.99 -19.36 -6.50
N LYS A 38 18.71 -19.70 -6.29
CA LYS A 38 17.68 -18.75 -5.88
C LYS A 38 18.11 -17.96 -4.63
N ASN A 39 17.85 -16.66 -4.63
CA ASN A 39 18.31 -15.74 -3.60
C ASN A 39 17.21 -14.74 -3.20
N VAL A 40 17.34 -14.19 -2.00
CA VAL A 40 16.46 -13.15 -1.46
C VAL A 40 17.29 -11.99 -0.91
N LYS A 41 16.88 -10.77 -1.23
CA LYS A 41 17.39 -9.54 -0.60
C LYS A 41 16.25 -8.81 0.12
N ASP A 42 16.48 -8.38 1.36
CA ASP A 42 15.60 -7.41 2.01
C ASP A 42 15.76 -6.04 1.34
N ILE A 43 14.65 -5.49 0.86
CA ILE A 43 14.56 -4.13 0.30
C ILE A 43 13.56 -3.26 1.08
N GLY A 44 13.01 -3.77 2.19
CA GLY A 44 12.10 -3.06 3.08
C GLY A 44 12.76 -2.41 4.29
N ILE A 45 14.05 -2.65 4.53
CA ILE A 45 14.81 -2.06 5.66
C ILE A 45 14.60 -0.54 5.71
N GLY A 46 14.21 -0.03 6.89
CA GLY A 46 13.93 1.39 7.14
C GLY A 46 12.54 1.89 6.71
N ASN A 47 11.85 1.20 5.79
CA ASN A 47 10.56 1.64 5.24
C ASN A 47 9.38 0.72 5.61
N GLY A 48 9.61 -0.60 5.76
CA GLY A 48 8.58 -1.61 6.00
C GLY A 48 8.53 -2.06 7.46
N VAL A 49 7.70 -1.40 8.30
CA VAL A 49 7.50 -1.79 9.71
C VAL A 49 6.59 -3.00 9.91
N MET A 50 5.57 -3.17 9.05
CA MET A 50 4.53 -4.20 9.15
C MET A 50 4.65 -5.30 8.09
N SER A 51 5.79 -5.37 7.39
CA SER A 51 6.11 -6.45 6.44
C SER A 51 7.61 -6.56 6.19
N ARG A 52 8.07 -7.76 5.79
CA ARG A 52 9.34 -7.92 5.06
C ARG A 52 9.08 -7.73 3.57
N ILE A 53 9.88 -6.88 2.92
CA ILE A 53 9.80 -6.67 1.47
C ILE A 53 11.00 -7.39 0.83
N CYS A 54 10.74 -8.54 0.23
CA CYS A 54 11.75 -9.44 -0.33
C CYS A 54 11.87 -9.21 -1.83
N LEU A 55 13.04 -8.81 -2.31
CA LEU A 55 13.40 -8.96 -3.73
C LEU A 55 13.89 -10.40 -3.94
N ILE A 56 13.14 -11.18 -4.72
CA ILE A 56 13.47 -12.57 -5.08
C ILE A 56 14.22 -12.58 -6.40
N SER A 57 15.43 -13.13 -6.40
CA SER A 57 16.17 -13.57 -7.58
C SER A 57 15.94 -15.08 -7.75
N PRO A 58 15.12 -15.50 -8.73
CA PRO A 58 14.50 -16.83 -8.72
C PRO A 58 15.36 -17.97 -9.28
N ASP A 59 16.41 -17.68 -10.06
CA ASP A 59 17.25 -18.67 -10.74
C ASP A 59 16.43 -19.67 -11.61
N TRP A 60 15.47 -19.15 -12.40
CA TRP A 60 14.48 -19.97 -13.12
C TRP A 60 15.11 -21.14 -13.89
N GLN A 61 14.58 -22.35 -13.69
CA GLN A 61 15.04 -23.55 -14.39
C GLN A 61 14.49 -23.67 -15.83
N THR A 62 13.59 -22.76 -16.24
CA THR A 62 13.08 -22.67 -17.62
C THR A 62 13.23 -21.25 -18.16
N GLU A 63 13.65 -21.12 -19.42
CA GLU A 63 13.53 -19.86 -20.16
C GLU A 63 12.11 -19.74 -20.72
N HIS A 64 11.31 -18.83 -20.15
CA HIS A 64 9.97 -18.53 -20.67
C HIS A 64 9.67 -17.04 -20.61
N LYS A 65 9.11 -16.48 -21.69
CA LYS A 65 8.97 -15.02 -21.93
C LYS A 65 8.13 -14.29 -20.87
N ASN A 66 7.29 -15.00 -20.13
CA ASN A 66 6.40 -14.43 -19.11
C ASN A 66 7.01 -14.45 -17.70
N LEU A 67 8.20 -15.04 -17.51
CA LEU A 67 8.87 -15.11 -16.22
C LEU A 67 9.68 -13.83 -15.94
N PRO A 68 9.47 -13.16 -14.79
CA PRO A 68 10.18 -11.93 -14.46
C PRO A 68 11.61 -12.23 -13.97
N ARG A 69 12.60 -11.43 -14.40
CA ARG A 69 14.01 -11.60 -13.98
C ARG A 69 14.22 -11.58 -12.46
N ASN A 70 13.47 -10.72 -11.77
CA ASN A 70 13.30 -10.71 -10.32
C ASN A 70 11.86 -10.28 -10.02
N PHE A 71 11.33 -10.59 -8.85
CA PHE A 71 10.03 -10.08 -8.40
C PHE A 71 10.04 -9.76 -6.91
N VAL A 72 9.07 -8.96 -6.46
CA VAL A 72 8.94 -8.57 -5.04
C VAL A 72 7.88 -9.43 -4.36
N VAL A 73 8.17 -9.89 -3.15
CA VAL A 73 7.23 -10.56 -2.24
C VAL A 73 7.12 -9.73 -0.97
N LYS A 74 5.91 -9.31 -0.62
CA LYS A 74 5.60 -8.68 0.65
C LYS A 74 5.09 -9.75 1.62
N ILE A 75 5.85 -10.01 2.68
CA ILE A 75 5.51 -11.00 3.70
C ILE A 75 5.03 -10.27 4.95
N CYS A 76 3.79 -10.52 5.36
CA CYS A 76 3.23 -10.05 6.62
C CYS A 76 4.16 -10.40 7.80
N SER A 77 4.67 -9.38 8.51
CA SER A 77 5.69 -9.57 9.55
C SER A 77 5.84 -8.33 10.42
N GLN A 78 6.14 -8.52 11.70
CA GLN A 78 6.53 -7.45 12.64
C GLN A 78 8.02 -7.49 12.98
N LEU A 79 8.80 -8.39 12.37
CA LEU A 79 10.23 -8.55 12.69
C LEU A 79 11.03 -7.25 12.46
N SER A 80 10.67 -6.46 11.44
CA SER A 80 11.26 -5.15 11.18
C SER A 80 11.04 -4.17 12.35
N LEU A 81 9.88 -4.23 13.02
CA LEU A 81 9.51 -3.38 14.14
C LEU A 81 10.23 -3.80 15.43
N VAL A 82 10.34 -5.11 15.67
CA VAL A 82 11.08 -5.69 16.81
C VAL A 82 12.59 -5.42 16.69
N GLU A 83 13.16 -5.52 15.49
CA GLU A 83 14.59 -5.27 15.25
C GLU A 83 14.94 -3.78 15.28
N ASN A 84 14.05 -2.87 14.86
CA ASN A 84 14.32 -1.44 14.76
C ASN A 84 13.61 -0.63 15.86
N LYS A 85 14.06 -0.78 17.12
CA LYS A 85 13.58 0.01 18.27
C LYS A 85 13.61 1.53 18.07
N ALA A 86 14.43 2.04 17.15
CA ALA A 86 14.54 3.46 16.82
C ALA A 86 13.42 4.01 15.92
N ILE A 87 12.58 3.15 15.31
CA ILE A 87 11.43 3.61 14.50
C ILE A 87 10.23 3.97 15.40
N MET A 88 10.24 3.54 16.67
CA MET A 88 9.25 3.93 17.66
C MET A 88 9.90 4.86 18.68
N GLU A 89 9.64 6.17 18.56
CA GLU A 89 10.03 7.15 19.56
C GLU A 89 9.40 6.75 20.92
N ASN A 90 10.23 6.60 21.95
CA ASN A 90 9.98 5.86 23.21
C ASN A 90 10.09 4.33 23.09
N SER A 91 11.34 3.83 23.12
CA SER A 91 11.72 2.41 23.04
C SER A 91 11.13 1.49 24.12
N ASP A 92 10.64 2.06 25.22
CA ASP A 92 10.27 1.32 26.43
C ASP A 92 8.81 0.85 26.39
N VAL A 93 8.04 1.30 25.39
CA VAL A 93 6.62 0.94 25.21
C VAL A 93 6.46 -0.39 24.46
N PHE A 94 7.40 -0.75 23.58
CA PHE A 94 7.24 -1.92 22.70
C PHE A 94 7.61 -3.25 23.36
N ASN A 95 6.69 -3.75 24.19
CA ASN A 95 6.77 -5.06 24.82
C ASN A 95 6.08 -6.18 23.99
N GLU A 96 6.25 -7.44 24.40
CA GLU A 96 5.70 -8.61 23.71
C GLU A 96 4.16 -8.62 23.69
N GLU A 97 3.50 -7.97 24.65
CA GLU A 97 2.04 -7.86 24.70
C GLU A 97 1.52 -6.84 23.67
N MET A 98 2.20 -5.71 23.50
CA MET A 98 1.92 -4.75 22.43
C MET A 98 2.11 -5.39 21.05
N ALA A 99 3.17 -6.20 20.86
CA ALA A 99 3.37 -6.96 19.63
C ALA A 99 2.22 -7.94 19.33
N LYS A 100 1.74 -8.68 20.35
CA LYS A 100 0.56 -9.56 20.26
C LYS A 100 -0.73 -8.80 19.92
N GLN A 101 -0.97 -7.66 20.55
CA GLN A 101 -2.13 -6.81 20.25
C GLN A 101 -2.08 -6.28 18.81
N MET A 102 -0.90 -5.81 18.38
CA MET A 102 -0.67 -5.41 16.98
C MET A 102 -0.70 -6.59 16.01
N GLU A 103 -0.56 -7.84 16.45
CA GLU A 103 -0.55 -9.00 15.54
C GLU A 103 -1.90 -9.17 14.85
N ALA A 104 -3.01 -8.98 15.59
CA ALA A 104 -4.35 -8.98 15.02
C ALA A 104 -4.61 -7.79 14.08
N TYR A 105 -3.97 -6.65 14.34
CA TYR A 105 -4.03 -5.48 13.46
C TYR A 105 -3.22 -5.69 12.18
N VAL A 106 -1.96 -6.12 12.27
CA VAL A 106 -1.06 -6.34 11.12
C VAL A 106 -1.57 -7.49 10.25
N LYS A 107 -2.11 -8.57 10.84
CA LYS A 107 -2.82 -9.60 10.06
C LYS A 107 -4.04 -9.01 9.37
N ARG A 108 -4.88 -8.22 10.07
CA ARG A 108 -6.02 -7.55 9.43
C ARG A 108 -5.56 -6.64 8.29
N ASN A 109 -4.50 -5.85 8.44
CA ASN A 109 -3.97 -4.94 7.43
C ASN A 109 -3.26 -5.66 6.26
N HIS A 110 -2.71 -6.85 6.47
CA HIS A 110 -2.29 -7.72 5.36
C HIS A 110 -3.45 -8.58 4.81
N ASP A 111 -4.59 -8.68 5.49
CA ASP A 111 -5.88 -9.10 4.92
C ASP A 111 -6.62 -7.90 4.27
N VAL A 112 -6.18 -6.66 4.59
CA VAL A 112 -6.20 -5.46 3.73
C VAL A 112 -5.04 -5.49 2.72
N GLU A 113 -4.38 -6.64 2.59
CA GLU A 113 -3.63 -7.09 1.39
C GLU A 113 -4.09 -8.46 0.81
N VAL A 114 -5.14 -9.07 1.40
CA VAL A 114 -5.95 -10.27 1.03
C VAL A 114 -6.27 -10.50 -0.49
N ARG A 115 -7.50 -10.49 -1.05
CA ARG A 115 -8.70 -9.56 -1.14
C ARG A 115 -8.55 -8.33 -2.10
N PHE A 116 -9.48 -7.35 -2.15
CA PHE A 116 -9.63 -6.16 -3.07
C PHE A 116 -8.84 -6.00 -4.40
N TYR A 117 -7.50 -6.15 -4.57
CA TYR A 117 -7.03 -6.34 -5.96
C TYR A 117 -7.59 -7.68 -6.55
N GLU A 118 -8.09 -8.59 -5.71
CA GLU A 118 -9.01 -9.67 -6.12
C GLU A 118 -10.33 -9.14 -6.67
N LEU A 119 -10.88 -8.05 -6.11
CA LEU A 119 -12.06 -7.35 -6.65
C LEU A 119 -11.69 -6.61 -7.94
N LEU A 120 -10.54 -5.91 -8.00
CA LEU A 120 -10.02 -5.32 -9.24
C LEU A 120 -9.92 -6.37 -10.35
N LYS A 121 -9.26 -7.51 -10.07
CA LYS A 121 -9.17 -8.63 -11.03
C LYS A 121 -10.53 -9.27 -11.33
N LYS A 122 -11.43 -9.42 -10.36
CA LYS A 122 -12.78 -9.99 -10.55
C LYS A 122 -13.63 -9.11 -11.48
N TYR A 123 -13.50 -7.78 -11.36
CA TYR A 123 -14.27 -6.81 -12.14
C TYR A 123 -13.50 -6.24 -13.35
N GLY A 124 -12.31 -6.76 -13.64
CA GLY A 124 -11.51 -6.38 -14.81
C GLY A 124 -10.91 -4.98 -14.77
N VAL A 125 -10.81 -4.35 -13.59
CA VAL A 125 -10.31 -2.98 -13.46
C VAL A 125 -8.82 -2.92 -13.79
N THR A 126 -8.47 -2.27 -14.89
CA THR A 126 -7.09 -2.08 -15.39
C THR A 126 -6.51 -0.71 -15.08
N ASP A 127 -7.36 0.27 -14.81
CA ASP A 127 -7.01 1.69 -14.98
C ASP A 127 -6.48 2.32 -13.69
N ILE A 128 -6.50 1.56 -12.59
CA ILE A 128 -5.69 1.83 -11.40
C ILE A 128 -4.33 1.14 -11.62
N PRO A 129 -3.22 1.90 -11.80
CA PRO A 129 -1.92 1.32 -12.09
C PRO A 129 -1.40 0.59 -10.83
N THR A 130 -1.42 -0.75 -10.86
CA THR A 130 -1.24 -1.61 -9.67
C THR A 130 -0.32 -2.82 -9.94
N PRO A 131 0.48 -3.24 -8.94
CA PRO A 131 1.10 -4.56 -8.93
C PRO A 131 0.05 -5.68 -8.86
N LYS A 132 0.42 -6.92 -9.20
CA LYS A 132 -0.56 -8.03 -9.31
C LYS A 132 -0.92 -8.74 -7.96
N ARG A 133 -1.02 -8.05 -6.80
CA ARG A 133 -1.64 -8.48 -5.49
C ARG A 133 -1.57 -7.36 -4.38
N CYS A 134 -2.46 -7.16 -3.38
CA CYS A 134 -3.94 -7.28 -3.20
C CYS A 134 -4.51 -6.34 -2.06
N ALA A 135 -5.85 -6.38 -1.86
CA ALA A 135 -6.79 -5.96 -0.78
C ALA A 135 -6.93 -4.58 -0.08
N SER A 136 -7.79 -4.35 0.96
CA SER A 136 -9.26 -4.69 1.20
C SER A 136 -10.17 -3.45 1.43
N GLY A 137 -10.35 -2.80 2.60
CA GLY A 137 -10.33 -3.23 4.01
C GLY A 137 -10.55 -2.06 5.03
N PRO A 138 -11.65 -1.97 5.81
CA PRO A 138 -12.24 -0.64 6.08
C PRO A 138 -12.11 -0.05 7.51
N SER A 139 -12.10 1.29 7.59
CA SER A 139 -12.45 2.07 8.82
C SER A 139 -13.13 3.43 8.51
N LYS A 140 -13.59 4.13 9.58
CA LYS A 140 -14.07 5.54 9.72
C LYS A 140 -14.94 6.17 8.59
N LYS A 141 -16.21 6.55 8.90
CA LYS A 141 -17.23 6.91 7.88
C LYS A 141 -18.16 8.13 8.14
N GLU A 142 -18.15 8.77 9.30
CA GLU A 142 -19.36 9.52 9.73
C GLU A 142 -19.48 10.98 9.28
N LEU A 143 -18.42 11.81 9.34
CA LEU A 143 -18.50 13.24 8.98
C LEU A 143 -18.87 13.51 7.50
N PRO A 144 -18.35 12.80 6.48
CA PRO A 144 -18.77 13.02 5.10
C PRO A 144 -20.27 12.75 4.89
N LYS A 145 -20.79 11.75 5.62
CA LYS A 145 -22.19 11.30 5.51
C LYS A 145 -23.17 12.33 6.06
N SER A 146 -22.84 13.08 7.11
CA SER A 146 -23.71 14.16 7.62
C SER A 146 -23.75 15.39 6.71
N LEU A 147 -22.73 15.57 5.86
CA LEU A 147 -22.69 16.60 4.82
C LEU A 147 -23.34 16.16 3.49
N GLY A 148 -23.80 14.91 3.39
CA GLY A 148 -24.38 14.37 2.16
C GLY A 148 -23.36 13.98 1.08
N MET A 149 -22.07 13.87 1.42
CA MET A 149 -21.04 13.39 0.49
C MET A 149 -21.20 11.88 0.26
N GLU A 150 -21.11 11.45 -1.00
CA GLU A 150 -21.00 10.03 -1.34
C GLU A 150 -19.59 9.52 -0.97
N PRO A 151 -19.46 8.38 -0.25
CA PRO A 151 -18.15 7.82 0.09
C PRO A 151 -17.39 7.36 -1.15
N VAL A 152 -16.20 7.91 -1.36
CA VAL A 152 -15.30 7.48 -2.45
C VAL A 152 -14.28 6.46 -1.95
N LEU A 153 -13.64 5.74 -2.87
CA LEU A 153 -12.56 4.81 -2.56
C LEU A 153 -11.26 5.59 -2.29
N CYS A 154 -10.79 5.56 -1.04
CA CYS A 154 -9.55 6.21 -0.60
C CYS A 154 -8.45 5.17 -0.36
N HIS A 155 -7.20 5.52 -0.64
CA HIS A 155 -6.02 4.70 -0.37
C HIS A 155 -5.80 4.49 1.14
N GLY A 156 -6.05 5.53 1.94
CA GLY A 156 -5.89 5.52 3.39
C GLY A 156 -4.45 5.72 3.88
N ASP A 157 -3.46 5.55 3.00
CA ASP A 157 -2.05 5.90 3.23
C ASP A 157 -1.39 6.40 1.93
N LEU A 158 -1.87 7.50 1.35
CA LEU A 158 -1.31 8.04 0.10
C LEU A 158 -0.16 9.02 0.40
N TRP A 159 1.09 8.63 0.10
CA TRP A 159 2.28 9.48 0.22
C TRP A 159 3.39 9.02 -0.75
N ALA A 160 4.45 9.81 -0.90
CA ALA A 160 5.42 9.67 -1.99
C ALA A 160 6.11 8.30 -2.09
N THR A 161 6.30 7.55 -1.00
CA THR A 161 6.87 6.19 -1.04
C THR A 161 5.92 5.15 -1.63
N ASN A 162 4.62 5.42 -1.57
CA ASN A 162 3.55 4.55 -2.06
C ASN A 162 3.19 4.87 -3.53
N LEU A 163 4.00 5.72 -4.19
CA LEU A 163 3.91 6.11 -5.59
C LEU A 163 5.20 5.69 -6.32
N ILE A 164 5.09 4.74 -7.25
CA ILE A 164 6.22 4.30 -8.07
C ILE A 164 6.31 5.18 -9.32
N TRP A 165 7.40 5.94 -9.42
CA TRP A 165 7.68 6.83 -10.54
C TRP A 165 8.70 6.23 -11.52
N LYS A 166 8.48 6.49 -12.80
CA LYS A 166 9.34 6.10 -13.92
C LYS A 166 9.98 7.33 -14.52
N ASN A 167 11.29 7.45 -14.31
CA ASN A 167 12.09 8.55 -14.81
C ASN A 167 12.29 8.44 -16.33
N ASN A 168 11.45 9.13 -17.09
CA ASN A 168 11.69 9.40 -18.51
C ASN A 168 12.61 10.63 -18.65
N LYS A 169 13.13 10.88 -19.86
CA LYS A 169 14.11 11.95 -20.11
C LYS A 169 13.54 13.38 -20.01
N SER A 170 12.23 13.55 -19.99
CA SER A 170 11.53 14.83 -19.87
C SER A 170 10.92 15.01 -18.48
N GLU A 171 10.01 14.11 -18.10
CA GLU A 171 9.21 14.20 -16.88
C GLU A 171 9.03 12.80 -16.24
N PRO A 172 8.90 12.70 -14.91
CA PRO A 172 8.58 11.45 -14.23
C PRO A 172 7.10 11.08 -14.45
N VAL A 173 6.85 9.83 -14.87
CA VAL A 173 5.49 9.29 -15.05
C VAL A 173 5.14 8.37 -13.89
N LEU A 174 3.92 8.46 -13.36
CA LEU A 174 3.44 7.53 -12.34
C LEU A 174 3.16 6.15 -12.99
N GLU A 175 3.91 5.14 -12.58
CA GLU A 175 3.83 3.77 -13.14
C GLU A 175 3.00 2.83 -12.24
N ALA A 176 2.94 3.08 -10.92
CA ALA A 176 2.04 2.37 -10.00
C ALA A 176 1.74 3.13 -8.70
N VAL A 177 0.57 2.86 -8.11
CA VAL A 177 0.26 3.11 -6.69
C VAL A 177 0.36 1.78 -5.94
N ILE A 178 0.88 1.78 -4.71
CA ILE A 178 1.16 0.57 -3.92
C ILE A 178 0.78 0.73 -2.44
N ASP A 179 0.70 -0.39 -1.73
CA ASP A 179 0.42 -0.47 -0.28
C ASP A 179 -0.98 0.02 0.14
N PHE A 180 -2.00 -0.53 -0.51
CA PHE A 180 -3.42 -0.33 -0.21
C PHE A 180 -3.87 -0.91 1.16
N GLN A 181 -2.96 -1.16 2.12
CA GLN A 181 -3.23 -1.78 3.43
C GLN A 181 -4.22 -1.02 4.33
N ASN A 182 -4.66 0.18 3.92
CA ASN A 182 -5.66 1.01 4.60
C ASN A 182 -6.84 1.39 3.67
N VAL A 183 -7.00 0.73 2.51
CA VAL A 183 -7.98 1.14 1.48
C VAL A 183 -9.43 1.00 1.94
N HIS A 184 -10.23 2.07 1.82
CA HIS A 184 -11.59 2.09 2.36
C HIS A 184 -12.50 3.05 1.59
N PHE A 185 -13.82 2.87 1.73
CA PHE A 185 -14.78 3.87 1.30
C PHE A 185 -14.98 4.91 2.40
N GLY A 186 -14.64 6.18 2.12
CA GLY A 186 -14.54 7.25 3.11
C GLY A 186 -14.52 8.67 2.53
N CYS A 187 -13.82 9.58 3.22
CA CYS A 187 -13.66 10.98 2.80
C CYS A 187 -12.47 11.12 1.84
N PRO A 188 -12.59 11.83 0.69
CA PRO A 188 -11.45 12.07 -0.22
C PRO A 188 -10.26 12.73 0.50
N ASN A 189 -10.52 13.58 1.49
CA ASN A 189 -9.49 14.31 2.22
C ASN A 189 -8.63 13.45 3.15
N VAL A 190 -8.94 12.17 3.35
CA VAL A 190 -7.99 11.25 4.01
C VAL A 190 -6.68 11.18 3.24
N ASP A 191 -6.76 11.07 1.90
CA ASP A 191 -5.57 10.97 1.05
C ASP A 191 -4.91 12.34 0.82
N PHE A 192 -5.68 13.43 0.71
CA PHE A 192 -5.11 14.78 0.57
C PHE A 192 -4.38 15.26 1.82
N VAL A 193 -4.96 15.11 3.00
CA VAL A 193 -4.27 15.46 4.25
C VAL A 193 -3.05 14.58 4.46
N ARG A 194 -3.10 13.29 4.08
CA ARG A 194 -1.94 12.39 4.17
C ARG A 194 -0.81 12.82 3.23
N ILE A 195 -1.09 13.05 1.94
CA ILE A 195 -0.03 13.41 0.97
C ILE A 195 0.52 14.82 1.22
N PHE A 196 -0.33 15.81 1.55
CA PHE A 196 0.16 17.15 1.86
C PHE A 196 0.94 17.19 3.19
N SER A 197 0.57 16.38 4.20
CA SER A 197 1.32 16.31 5.46
C SER A 197 2.63 15.53 5.34
N ALA A 198 2.70 14.52 4.48
CA ALA A 198 3.89 13.69 4.30
C ALA A 198 4.86 14.21 3.23
N CYS A 199 4.43 15.10 2.32
CA CYS A 199 5.19 15.47 1.13
C CYS A 199 5.31 16.99 0.86
N MET A 200 4.74 17.85 1.71
CA MET A 200 4.89 19.31 1.62
C MET A 200 5.40 19.89 2.94
N SER A 201 6.08 21.05 2.90
CA SER A 201 6.39 21.76 4.15
C SER A 201 5.11 22.36 4.77
N GLY A 202 5.13 22.61 6.07
CA GLY A 202 4.02 23.29 6.77
C GLY A 202 3.78 24.74 6.31
N LYS A 203 4.67 25.33 5.51
CA LYS A 203 4.44 26.59 4.80
C LYS A 203 3.71 26.31 3.48
N ASP A 204 4.27 25.46 2.62
CA ASP A 204 3.72 25.22 1.28
C ASP A 204 2.32 24.59 1.34
N ARG A 205 2.04 23.78 2.38
CA ARG A 205 0.68 23.28 2.65
C ARG A 205 -0.29 24.45 2.89
N LYS A 206 0.04 25.37 3.80
CA LYS A 206 -0.80 26.55 4.11
C LYS A 206 -1.00 27.47 2.91
N ASP A 207 0.05 27.66 2.10
CA ASP A 207 0.02 28.57 0.96
C ASP A 207 -0.70 27.98 -0.28
N HIS A 208 -0.86 26.65 -0.37
CA HIS A 208 -1.30 25.99 -1.61
C HIS A 208 -2.41 24.94 -1.50
N TRP A 209 -2.77 24.43 -0.30
CA TRP A 209 -3.75 23.34 -0.13
C TRP A 209 -5.05 23.55 -0.93
N GLU A 210 -5.67 24.72 -0.82
CA GLU A 210 -6.93 25.09 -1.48
C GLU A 210 -6.80 25.04 -3.01
N SER A 211 -5.73 25.64 -3.55
CA SER A 211 -5.46 25.64 -4.99
C SER A 211 -5.18 24.23 -5.56
N LEU A 212 -4.61 23.33 -4.75
CA LEU A 212 -4.35 21.94 -5.11
C LEU A 212 -5.64 21.11 -5.10
N LEU A 213 -6.50 21.30 -4.09
CA LEU A 213 -7.84 20.68 -4.04
C LEU A 213 -8.74 21.18 -5.18
N GLU A 214 -8.73 22.48 -5.48
CA GLU A 214 -9.40 23.03 -6.67
C GLU A 214 -8.91 22.35 -7.96
N LYS A 215 -7.59 22.21 -8.12
CA LYS A 215 -7.00 21.62 -9.33
C LYS A 215 -7.36 20.14 -9.45
N PHE A 216 -7.34 19.39 -8.34
CA PHE A 216 -7.83 18.01 -8.31
C PHE A 216 -9.32 17.93 -8.64
N TYR A 217 -10.17 18.77 -8.05
CA TYR A 217 -11.62 18.77 -8.29
C TYR A 217 -11.95 19.05 -9.77
N LYS A 218 -11.18 19.95 -10.41
CA LYS A 218 -11.27 20.25 -11.85
C LYS A 218 -10.89 19.03 -12.70
N TYR A 219 -9.84 18.29 -12.35
CA TYR A 219 -9.49 17.03 -13.04
C TYR A 219 -10.54 15.93 -12.80
N LEU A 220 -10.94 15.67 -11.55
CA LEU A 220 -11.96 14.66 -11.22
C LEU A 220 -13.26 14.89 -12.01
N LYS A 221 -13.68 16.14 -12.19
CA LYS A 221 -14.86 16.49 -13.00
C LYS A 221 -14.70 16.20 -14.50
N VAL A 222 -13.46 16.19 -15.02
CA VAL A 222 -13.16 15.76 -16.41
C VAL A 222 -13.11 14.24 -16.50
N GLU A 223 -12.40 13.56 -15.60
CA GLU A 223 -12.29 12.09 -15.58
C GLU A 223 -13.63 11.38 -15.32
N LEU A 224 -14.61 12.06 -14.69
CA LEU A 224 -15.97 11.55 -14.50
C LEU A 224 -16.87 11.66 -15.74
N ASP A 225 -16.44 12.30 -16.83
CA ASP A 225 -17.13 12.38 -18.14
C ASP A 225 -18.67 12.48 -18.09
N GLY A 226 -19.20 13.42 -17.30
CA GLY A 226 -20.63 13.67 -17.17
C GLY A 226 -21.39 12.81 -16.14
N HIS A 227 -20.72 11.88 -15.45
CA HIS A 227 -21.25 11.26 -14.24
C HIS A 227 -21.43 12.28 -13.09
N ASN A 228 -22.28 11.94 -12.12
CA ASN A 228 -22.51 12.80 -10.95
C ASN A 228 -21.22 12.97 -10.12
N MET A 229 -20.97 14.20 -9.65
CA MET A 229 -19.93 14.44 -8.66
C MET A 229 -20.34 13.86 -7.30
N PRO A 230 -19.50 13.05 -6.61
CA PRO A 230 -19.82 12.50 -5.29
C PRO A 230 -19.87 13.56 -4.16
N TYR A 231 -19.43 14.79 -4.43
CA TYR A 231 -19.39 15.92 -3.49
C TYR A 231 -19.20 17.26 -4.23
N THR A 232 -19.54 18.37 -3.58
CA THR A 232 -19.19 19.73 -4.07
C THR A 232 -17.75 20.10 -3.73
N LEU A 233 -17.21 21.14 -4.38
CA LEU A 233 -15.91 21.71 -4.02
C LEU A 233 -15.93 22.21 -2.56
N ASP A 234 -16.98 22.92 -2.16
CA ASP A 234 -17.13 23.47 -0.81
C ASP A 234 -17.10 22.38 0.28
N MET A 235 -17.72 21.21 0.02
CA MET A 235 -17.65 20.04 0.90
C MET A 235 -16.22 19.52 1.05
N VAL A 236 -15.43 19.53 -0.03
CA VAL A 236 -14.01 19.11 -0.01
C VAL A 236 -13.16 20.14 0.74
N LEU A 237 -13.31 21.44 0.48
CA LEU A 237 -12.55 22.48 1.18
C LEU A 237 -12.89 22.49 2.68
N TYR A 238 -14.17 22.41 3.04
CA TYR A 238 -14.62 22.33 4.43
C TYR A 238 -14.10 21.07 5.14
N THR A 239 -14.27 19.88 4.55
CA THR A 239 -13.79 18.65 5.20
C THR A 239 -12.27 18.52 5.22
N TYR A 240 -11.53 19.18 4.34
CA TYR A 240 -10.08 19.26 4.45
C TYR A 240 -9.69 19.99 5.75
N LEU A 241 -10.26 21.16 6.00
CA LEU A 241 -10.02 21.94 7.23
C LEU A 241 -10.48 21.21 8.51
N CYS A 242 -11.42 20.27 8.41
CA CYS A 242 -11.78 19.40 9.54
C CYS A 242 -10.74 18.29 9.82
N TYR A 243 -9.91 17.91 8.85
CA TYR A 243 -8.95 16.81 8.95
C TYR A 243 -7.48 17.28 9.07
N ASP A 244 -7.10 18.46 8.57
CA ASP A 244 -5.76 19.06 8.70
C ASP A 244 -5.63 19.87 10.02
N GLN A 245 -5.64 19.15 11.15
CA GLN A 245 -5.47 19.69 12.52
C GLN A 245 -4.16 19.20 13.15
#